data_AF-B7XB91-F1
#
_entry.id   AF-B7XB91-F1
#
_cell.length_a   1.000
_cell.length_b   1.000
_cell.length_c   1.000
_cell.angle_alpha   90.00
_cell.angle_beta   90.00
_cell.angle_gamma   90.00
#
_symmetry.space_group_name_H-M   'P 1'
#
loop_
_entity.id
_entity.type
_entity.pdbx_description
1 polymer ?
#
loop_
_entity_poly.entity_id
_entity_poly.type
_entity_poly.pdbx_seq_one_letter_code
_entity_poly.pdbx_strand_id
1 'polypeptide(L)'
;EDSLKNDWKLLGIFALITLPVMVLLGLQKDLGTAMVFSAILAGLILLSGISWWIILPVVIIVALAVGGFMLIFLLPNGKEFLYGLGMDTYQINRISAWLDPFSYAKTIAYQQTQGMISIGSG
;
A
#
# COMPACT_ATOMS: atom_id res chain seq x y z
N GLU A 1 18.42 31.02 7.83
CA GLU A 1 18.23 29.74 8.52
C GLU A 1 17.32 28.91 7.63
N ASP A 2 17.92 28.07 6.78
CA ASP A 2 17.20 27.49 5.64
C ASP A 2 16.37 26.30 6.11
N SER A 3 15.12 26.53 6.50
CA SER A 3 14.21 25.49 6.99
C SER A 3 14.14 24.28 6.05
N LEU A 4 14.12 24.52 4.74
CA LEU A 4 14.09 23.45 3.74
C LEU A 4 15.35 22.58 3.74
N LYS A 5 16.54 23.14 3.99
CA LYS A 5 17.78 22.35 4.06
C LYS A 5 17.75 21.42 5.28
N ASN A 6 17.17 21.88 6.38
CA ASN A 6 16.95 21.06 7.58
C ASN A 6 15.88 20.00 7.35
N ASP A 7 14.78 20.33 6.65
CA ASP A 7 13.73 19.38 6.28
C ASP A 7 14.30 18.22 5.45
N TRP A 8 15.10 18.53 4.42
CA TRP A 8 15.77 17.51 3.60
C TRP A 8 16.75 16.66 4.41
N LYS A 9 17.46 17.26 5.38
CA LYS A 9 18.36 16.53 6.28
C LYS A 9 17.58 15.57 7.18
N LEU A 10 16.46 16.00 7.76
CA LEU A 10 15.59 15.17 8.61
C LEU A 10 15.00 14.01 7.80
N LEU A 11 14.48 14.28 6.60
CA LEU A 11 13.98 13.26 5.68
C LEU A 11 15.06 12.24 5.32
N GLY A 12 16.29 12.70 5.03
CA GLY A 12 17.42 11.83 4.76
C GLY A 12 17.76 10.91 5.94
N ILE A 13 17.72 11.42 7.17
CA ILE A 13 17.95 10.63 8.39
C ILE A 13 16.85 9.58 8.55
N PHE A 14 15.58 9.98 8.44
CA PHE A 14 14.46 9.05 8.56
C PHE A 14 14.51 7.96 7.49
N ALA A 15 14.82 8.32 6.24
CA ALA A 15 15.00 7.36 5.16
C ALA A 15 16.15 6.40 5.48
N LEU A 16 17.32 6.90 5.91
CA LEU A 16 18.48 6.06 6.21
C LEU A 16 18.22 5.05 7.34
N ILE A 17 17.49 5.46 8.38
CA ILE A 17 17.15 4.58 9.51
C ILE A 17 16.10 3.54 9.11
N THR A 18 15.11 3.92 8.29
CA THR A 18 14.01 3.01 7.91
C THR A 18 14.35 2.10 6.73
N LEU A 19 15.29 2.49 5.87
CA LEU A 19 15.64 1.76 4.64
C LEU A 19 16.09 0.32 4.89
N PRO A 20 16.95 -0.01 5.87
CA PRO A 20 17.32 -1.40 6.15
C PRO A 20 16.11 -2.27 6.50
N VAL A 21 15.19 -1.74 7.31
CA VAL A 21 13.96 -2.45 7.70
C VAL A 21 13.08 -2.66 6.47
N MET A 22 12.85 -1.62 5.68
CA MET A 22 12.03 -1.69 4.47
C MET A 22 12.62 -2.66 3.43
N VAL A 23 13.94 -2.69 3.26
CA VAL A 23 14.62 -3.64 2.37
C VAL A 23 14.44 -5.08 2.85
N LEU A 24 14.64 -5.35 4.15
CA LEU A 24 14.44 -6.69 4.71
C LEU A 24 13.00 -7.17 4.55
N LEU A 25 12.02 -6.30 4.82
CA LEU A 25 10.59 -6.62 4.62
C LEU A 25 10.26 -6.87 3.15
N GLY A 26 10.85 -6.08 2.23
CA GLY A 26 10.72 -6.30 0.80
C GLY A 26 11.29 -7.65 0.34
N LEU A 27 12.44 -8.05 0.87
CA LEU A 27 13.03 -9.37 0.60
C LEU A 27 12.16 -10.52 1.12
N GLN A 28 11.52 -10.31 2.28
CA GLN A 28 10.57 -11.25 2.85
C GLN A 28 9.21 -11.26 2.13
N LYS A 29 8.97 -10.31 1.21
CA LYS A 29 7.67 -10.06 0.59
C LYS A 29 6.54 -9.82 1.61
N ASP A 30 6.87 -9.25 2.77
CA ASP A 30 5.90 -8.90 3.81
C ASP A 30 5.39 -7.47 3.62
N LEU A 31 4.36 -7.36 2.78
CA LEU A 31 3.71 -6.08 2.49
C LEU A 31 2.96 -5.53 3.72
N GLY A 32 2.39 -6.41 4.55
CA GLY A 32 1.57 -6.01 5.69
C GLY A 32 2.39 -5.24 6.71
N THR A 33 3.50 -5.83 7.15
CA THR A 33 4.40 -5.18 8.09
C THR A 33 5.03 -3.92 7.47
N ALA A 34 5.38 -3.94 6.18
CA ALA A 34 5.91 -2.77 5.49
C ALA A 34 4.94 -1.57 5.48
N MET A 35 3.64 -1.82 5.32
CA MET A 35 2.62 -0.76 5.42
C MET A 35 2.53 -0.18 6.82
N VAL A 36 2.63 -1.00 7.87
CA VAL A 36 2.61 -0.53 9.27
C VAL A 36 3.81 0.39 9.54
N PHE A 37 5.03 -0.02 9.15
CA PHE A 37 6.22 0.81 9.31
C PHE A 37 6.13 2.11 8.50
N SER A 38 5.56 2.05 7.28
CA SER A 38 5.34 3.24 6.45
C SER A 38 4.35 4.21 7.10
N ALA A 39 3.28 3.71 7.73
CA ALA A 39 2.32 4.54 8.46
C ALA A 39 2.94 5.22 9.68
N ILE A 40 3.79 4.49 10.44
CA ILE A 40 4.54 5.06 11.56
C ILE A 40 5.49 6.15 11.07
N LEU A 41 6.24 5.89 9.99
CA LEU A 41 7.14 6.86 9.36
C LEU A 41 6.40 8.12 8.89
N ALA A 42 5.24 7.96 8.25
CA ALA A 42 4.40 9.08 7.85
C ALA A 42 3.94 9.93 9.05
N GLY A 43 3.56 9.28 10.15
CA GLY A 43 3.24 9.95 11.41
C GLY A 43 4.42 10.75 11.98
N LEU A 44 5.63 10.18 11.96
CA LEU A 44 6.85 10.88 12.40
C LEU A 44 7.16 12.10 11.52
N ILE A 45 7.04 11.98 10.20
CA ILE A 45 7.24 13.07 9.25
C ILE A 45 6.26 14.22 9.55
N LEU A 46 4.98 13.92 9.76
CA LEU A 46 3.96 14.92 10.09
C LEU A 46 4.25 15.65 11.41
N LEU A 47 4.76 14.92 12.43
CA LEU A 47 5.05 15.50 13.75
C LEU A 47 6.38 16.26 13.80
N SER A 48 7.31 15.99 12.88
CA SER A 48 8.66 16.56 12.89
C SER A 48 8.77 18.03 12.47
N GLY A 49 7.67 18.67 12.08
CA GLY A 49 7.64 20.07 11.67
C GLY A 49 8.15 20.33 10.24
N ILE A 50 8.26 19.28 9.41
CA ILE A 50 8.61 19.40 7.99
C ILE A 50 7.56 20.25 7.26
N SER A 51 8.03 21.08 6.32
CA SER A 51 7.15 21.95 5.53
C SER A 51 6.05 21.20 4.78
N TRP A 52 4.81 21.68 4.90
CA TRP A 52 3.64 21.18 4.15
C TRP A 52 3.82 21.23 2.63
N TRP A 53 4.71 22.09 2.14
CA TRP A 53 5.08 22.15 0.73
C TRP A 53 5.83 20.92 0.23
N ILE A 54 6.45 20.14 1.11
CA ILE A 54 7.07 18.85 0.78
C ILE A 54 6.06 17.72 0.97
N ILE A 55 5.28 17.77 2.06
CA ILE A 55 4.35 16.70 2.43
C ILE A 55 3.19 16.58 1.44
N LEU A 56 2.55 17.70 1.06
CA LEU A 56 1.36 17.68 0.19
C LEU A 56 1.65 17.07 -1.19
N PRO A 57 2.71 17.47 -1.93
CA PRO A 57 3.01 16.84 -3.21
C PRO A 57 3.23 15.34 -3.10
N VAL A 58 3.94 14.87 -2.06
CA VAL A 58 4.18 13.44 -1.85
C VAL A 58 2.86 12.69 -1.60
N VAL A 59 1.99 13.21 -0.75
CA VAL A 59 0.67 12.61 -0.48
C VAL A 59 -0.17 12.55 -1.75
N ILE A 60 -0.19 13.62 -2.54
CA ILE A 60 -0.93 13.68 -3.80
C ILE A 60 -0.39 12.64 -4.79
N ILE A 61 0.92 12.54 -4.96
CA ILE A 61 1.55 11.54 -5.85
C ILE A 61 1.18 10.12 -5.43
N VAL A 62 1.25 9.81 -4.13
CA VAL A 62 0.88 8.48 -3.61
C VAL A 62 -0.60 8.21 -3.83
N ALA A 63 -1.47 9.17 -3.54
CA ALA A 63 -2.91 9.04 -3.75
C ALA A 63 -3.27 8.82 -5.23
N LEU A 64 -2.62 9.56 -6.14
CA LEU A 64 -2.80 9.39 -7.58
C LEU A 64 -2.28 8.04 -8.08
N ALA A 65 -1.15 7.55 -7.55
CA ALA A 65 -0.61 6.24 -7.91
C ALA A 65 -1.56 5.10 -7.47
N VAL A 66 -2.04 5.14 -6.23
CA VAL A 66 -2.99 4.15 -5.70
C VAL A 66 -4.34 4.25 -6.43
N GLY A 67 -4.86 5.45 -6.61
CA GLY A 67 -6.12 5.68 -7.33
C GLY A 67 -6.02 5.25 -8.80
N GLY A 68 -4.93 5.59 -9.48
CA GLY A 68 -4.66 5.19 -10.86
C GLY A 68 -4.54 3.67 -11.00
N PHE A 69 -3.84 3.01 -10.08
CA PHE A 69 -3.78 1.55 -10.03
C PHE A 69 -5.18 0.92 -9.88
N MET A 70 -5.99 1.43 -8.95
CA MET A 70 -7.35 0.93 -8.73
C MET A 70 -8.25 1.16 -9.95
N LEU A 71 -8.15 2.32 -10.59
CA LEU A 71 -8.89 2.61 -11.84
C LEU A 71 -8.52 1.61 -12.94
N ILE A 72 -7.23 1.37 -13.16
CA ILE A 72 -6.77 0.37 -14.12
C ILE A 72 -7.30 -1.01 -13.74
N PHE A 73 -7.18 -1.42 -12.47
CA PHE A 73 -7.59 -2.75 -12.01
C PHE A 73 -9.09 -3.04 -12.22
N LEU A 74 -9.94 -2.01 -12.11
CA LEU A 74 -11.40 -2.11 -12.27
C LEU A 74 -11.86 -2.10 -13.73
N LEU A 75 -11.01 -1.71 -14.69
CA LEU A 75 -11.36 -1.75 -16.11
C LEU A 75 -11.53 -3.20 -16.60
N PRO A 76 -12.43 -3.46 -17.58
CA PRO A 76 -12.68 -4.82 -18.09
C PRO A 76 -11.43 -5.54 -18.61
N ASN A 77 -10.53 -4.81 -19.27
CA ASN A 77 -9.25 -5.31 -19.80
C ASN A 77 -8.04 -4.98 -18.90
N GLY A 78 -8.28 -4.33 -17.76
CA GLY A 78 -7.23 -3.85 -16.87
C GLY A 78 -6.40 -4.97 -16.24
N LYS A 79 -7.05 -6.09 -15.92
CA LYS A 79 -6.38 -7.28 -15.34
C LYS A 79 -5.43 -7.94 -16.33
N GLU A 80 -5.81 -8.04 -17.59
CA GLU A 80 -4.96 -8.56 -18.67
C GLU A 80 -3.77 -7.64 -18.93
N PHE A 81 -4.01 -6.32 -18.91
CA PHE A 81 -2.95 -5.33 -19.01
C PHE A 81 -1.94 -5.46 -17.85
N LEU A 82 -2.41 -5.58 -16.61
CA LEU A 82 -1.54 -5.78 -15.44
C LEU A 82 -0.78 -7.11 -15.49
N TYR A 83 -1.41 -8.17 -15.99
CA TYR A 83 -0.75 -9.44 -16.23
C TYR A 83 0.37 -9.31 -17.28
N GLY A 84 0.12 -8.60 -18.37
CA GLY A 84 1.12 -8.29 -19.41
C GLY A 84 2.29 -7.43 -18.91
N LEU A 85 2.07 -6.62 -17.86
CA LEU A 85 3.13 -5.87 -17.16
C LEU A 85 3.94 -6.72 -16.16
N GLY A 86 3.60 -8.00 -15.98
CA GLY A 86 4.33 -8.93 -15.11
C GLY A 86 3.70 -9.15 -13.74
N MET A 87 2.46 -8.70 -13.51
CA MET A 87 1.72 -9.06 -12.29
C MET A 87 1.28 -10.53 -12.34
N ASP A 88 1.56 -11.30 -11.29
CA ASP A 88 1.16 -12.70 -11.23
C ASP A 88 -0.37 -12.83 -11.16
N THR A 89 -0.92 -13.80 -11.89
CA THR A 89 -2.31 -14.25 -11.75
C THR A 89 -2.73 -14.46 -10.30
N TYR A 90 -1.83 -14.97 -9.44
CA TYR A 90 -2.09 -15.13 -8.01
C TYR A 90 -2.36 -13.78 -7.33
N GLN A 91 -1.58 -12.74 -7.63
CA GLN A 91 -1.74 -11.40 -7.06
C GLN A 91 -3.05 -10.76 -7.53
N ILE A 92 -3.37 -10.90 -8.81
CA ILE A 92 -4.64 -10.40 -9.39
C ILE A 92 -5.84 -11.11 -8.72
N ASN A 93 -5.76 -12.42 -8.54
CA ASN A 93 -6.80 -13.21 -7.89
C ASN A 93 -6.99 -12.82 -6.43
N ARG A 94 -5.91 -12.53 -5.69
CA ARG A 94 -5.99 -12.06 -4.30
C ARG A 94 -6.69 -10.70 -4.18
N ILE A 95 -6.36 -9.75 -5.06
CA ILE A 95 -7.02 -8.44 -5.08
C ILE A 95 -8.49 -8.60 -5.49
N SER A 96 -8.79 -9.44 -6.49
CA SER A 96 -10.17 -9.72 -6.92
C SER A 96 -11.01 -10.38 -5.82
N ALA A 97 -10.43 -11.33 -5.08
CA ALA A 97 -11.07 -11.99 -3.94
C ALA A 97 -11.31 -11.05 -2.77
N TRP A 98 -10.43 -10.07 -2.55
CA TRP A 98 -10.62 -9.05 -1.53
C TRP A 98 -11.72 -8.05 -1.92
N LEU A 99 -11.79 -7.68 -3.21
CA LEU A 99 -12.79 -6.74 -3.73
C LEU A 99 -14.20 -7.34 -3.79
N ASP A 100 -14.32 -8.61 -4.19
CA ASP A 100 -15.59 -9.35 -4.26
C ASP A 100 -15.48 -10.75 -3.63
N PRO A 101 -15.44 -10.85 -2.29
CA PRO A 101 -15.21 -12.12 -1.59
C PRO A 101 -16.34 -13.13 -1.75
N PHE A 102 -17.56 -12.68 -2.02
CA PHE A 102 -18.72 -13.57 -2.15
C PHE A 102 -18.72 -14.33 -3.48
N SER A 103 -18.26 -13.70 -4.56
CA SER A 103 -18.06 -14.40 -5.84
C SER A 103 -17.00 -15.51 -5.76
N TYR A 104 -16.06 -15.41 -4.82
CA TYR A 104 -15.00 -16.42 -4.59
C TYR A 104 -15.20 -17.22 -3.29
N ALA A 105 -16.41 -17.20 -2.72
CA ALA A 105 -16.74 -17.80 -1.43
C ALA A 105 -16.47 -19.30 -1.34
N LYS A 106 -16.39 -20.01 -2.48
CA LYS A 106 -16.13 -21.47 -2.53
C LYS A 106 -14.67 -21.82 -2.84
N THR A 107 -13.82 -20.83 -3.09
CA THR A 107 -12.44 -21.05 -3.55
C THR A 107 -11.46 -20.17 -2.76
N ILE A 108 -10.88 -19.15 -3.40
CA ILE A 108 -9.77 -18.35 -2.88
C ILE A 108 -10.16 -17.41 -1.73
N ALA A 109 -11.46 -17.15 -1.53
CA ALA A 109 -11.99 -16.33 -0.43
C ALA A 109 -12.74 -17.13 0.64
N TYR A 110 -12.76 -18.47 0.60
CA TYR A 110 -13.61 -19.30 1.47
C TYR A 110 -13.52 -18.95 2.97
N GLN A 111 -12.30 -18.90 3.51
CA GLN A 111 -12.09 -18.59 4.93
C GLN A 111 -12.53 -17.17 5.30
N GLN A 112 -12.29 -16.20 4.42
CA GLN A 112 -12.68 -14.80 4.62
C GLN A 112 -14.21 -14.66 4.60
N THR A 113 -14.88 -15.33 3.66
CA THR A 113 -16.35 -15.29 3.53
C THR A 113 -17.05 -16.00 4.68
N GLN A 114 -16.55 -17.16 5.11
CA GLN A 114 -17.14 -17.84 6.26
C GLN A 114 -16.93 -17.08 7.57
N GLY A 115 -15.80 -16.38 7.72
CA GLY A 115 -15.62 -15.43 8.83
C GLY A 115 -16.69 -14.34 8.85
N MET A 116 -16.97 -13.72 7.71
CA MET A 116 -18.04 -12.71 7.60
C MET A 116 -19.43 -13.30 7.89
N ILE A 117 -19.74 -14.49 7.36
CA ILE A 117 -21.02 -15.17 7.61
C ILE A 117 -21.17 -15.49 9.11
N SER A 118 -20.11 -15.96 9.77
CA SER A 118 -20.14 -16.33 11.19
C SER A 118 -20.44 -15.14 12.12
N ILE A 119 -20.03 -13.92 11.74
CA ILE A 119 -20.36 -12.69 12.47
C ILE A 119 -21.85 -12.35 12.34
N GLY A 120 -22.43 -12.60 11.16
CA GLY A 120 -23.84 -12.30 10.87
C GLY A 120 -24.83 -13.39 11.29
N SER A 121 -24.37 -14.63 11.50
CA SER A 121 -25.19 -15.75 12.00
C SER A 121 -25.19 -15.89 13.51
N GLY A 122 -24.48 -15.01 14.23
CA GLY A 122 -24.44 -14.93 15.69
C GLY A 122 -25.69 -14.30 16.29
#